data_AF-A0A7Y0EER2-F1
#
_entry.id   AF-A0A7Y0EER2-F1
#
_cell.length_a   1.000
_cell.length_b   1.000
_cell.length_c   1.000
_cell.angle_alpha   90.00
_cell.angle_beta   90.00
_cell.angle_gamma   90.00
#
_symmetry.space_group_name_H-M   'P 1'
#
loop_
_entity.id
_entity.type
_entity.pdbx_description
1 polymer ?
#
loop_
_entity_poly.entity_id
_entity_poly.type
_entity_poly.pdbx_seq_one_letter_code
_entity_poly.pdbx_strand_id
1 'polypeptide(L)'
;MKKTFCIFVCSITIFSTISLTGCKNKDIANTKDKEKQIALSKEKENTLDINVYFGSSNNTTELSKEERVIKKDELLGEAIINELIKGPSVKSNLNFVLPKETKLLSFSIKDNTAYVNFSKEANVSMKSSKEEVCLKSIIFSLSEISSIQKVKILIDNKDTNLWGDNFDLSKPLEKNTILNAKKK
;
A
#
# COMPACT_ATOMS: atom_id res chain seq x y z
N MET A 1 -83.49 -8.65 30.29
CA MET A 1 -83.16 -7.79 31.45
C MET A 1 -81.70 -7.36 31.33
N LYS A 2 -81.44 -6.04 31.35
CA LYS A 2 -80.21 -5.30 31.75
C LYS A 2 -78.90 -5.66 31.01
N LYS A 3 -77.97 -4.77 30.66
CA LYS A 3 -77.78 -3.30 30.56
C LYS A 3 -76.34 -3.22 30.01
N THR A 4 -76.07 -2.49 28.92
CA THR A 4 -74.69 -2.16 28.54
C THR A 4 -74.52 -0.64 28.42
N PHE A 5 -73.73 -0.16 29.38
CA PHE A 5 -72.85 0.98 29.43
C PHE A 5 -72.90 2.03 28.29
N CYS A 6 -73.61 3.13 28.56
CA CYS A 6 -73.12 4.52 28.68
C CYS A 6 -71.66 4.82 28.29
N ILE A 7 -71.25 5.98 27.78
CA ILE A 7 -71.84 7.29 27.47
C ILE A 7 -70.73 8.02 26.68
N PHE A 8 -71.02 8.48 25.46
CA PHE A 8 -71.22 9.89 25.05
C PHE A 8 -69.90 10.69 24.82
N VAL A 9 -69.55 11.05 23.56
CA VAL A 9 -70.06 12.16 22.71
C VAL A 9 -69.13 13.37 22.84
N CYS A 10 -68.30 13.66 21.83
CA CYS A 10 -68.49 14.53 20.65
C CYS A 10 -68.00 15.98 20.87
N SER A 11 -67.65 16.57 19.73
CA SER A 11 -67.47 18.00 19.44
C SER A 11 -66.18 18.64 19.95
N ILE A 12 -65.28 19.04 19.05
CA ILE A 12 -65.34 20.28 18.24
C ILE A 12 -65.34 21.52 19.14
N THR A 13 -64.21 22.23 19.22
CA THR A 13 -64.05 23.59 18.67
C THR A 13 -62.68 24.20 19.00
N ILE A 14 -62.19 24.93 17.99
CA ILE A 14 -61.15 25.96 17.91
C ILE A 14 -61.18 26.96 19.07
N PHE A 15 -60.01 27.47 19.53
CA PHE A 15 -59.73 28.89 19.85
C PHE A 15 -58.26 29.01 20.33
N SER A 16 -57.37 29.67 19.56
CA SER A 16 -56.82 31.01 19.85
C SER A 16 -56.26 31.20 21.28
N THR A 17 -54.95 31.43 21.41
CA THR A 17 -54.40 32.69 21.95
C THR A 17 -52.86 32.70 21.95
N ILE A 18 -52.35 33.88 21.61
CA ILE A 18 -50.95 34.32 21.60
C ILE A 18 -50.53 34.65 23.04
N SER A 19 -49.28 34.35 23.43
CA SER A 19 -48.47 35.27 24.25
C SER A 19 -46.99 34.89 24.27
N LEU A 20 -46.18 35.90 23.94
CA LEU A 20 -44.74 35.98 24.07
C LEU A 20 -44.34 36.08 25.55
N THR A 21 -43.30 35.37 25.99
CA THR A 21 -42.23 35.95 26.84
C THR A 21 -41.02 35.02 26.94
N GLY A 22 -39.80 35.57 26.75
CA GLY A 22 -38.57 35.00 27.32
C GLY A 22 -37.33 35.00 26.42
N CYS A 23 -36.68 36.15 26.23
CA CYS A 23 -35.37 36.27 25.59
C CYS A 23 -34.23 35.61 26.39
N LYS A 24 -33.28 34.96 25.71
CA LYS A 24 -31.85 35.06 26.06
C LYS A 24 -30.97 34.91 24.81
N ASN A 25 -30.38 36.02 24.39
CA ASN A 25 -29.35 36.09 23.34
C ASN A 25 -28.06 35.37 23.78
N LYS A 26 -27.46 34.63 22.85
CA LYS A 26 -26.02 34.60 22.67
C LYS A 26 -25.72 34.30 21.21
N ASP A 27 -25.28 35.34 20.53
CA ASP A 27 -24.65 35.27 19.21
C ASP A 27 -23.48 34.29 19.25
N ILE A 28 -23.44 33.35 18.30
CA ILE A 28 -22.18 32.80 17.81
C ILE A 28 -22.14 33.11 16.32
N ALA A 29 -21.33 34.12 16.04
CA ALA A 29 -20.95 34.57 14.73
C ALA A 29 -20.25 33.46 13.92
N ASN A 30 -20.52 33.52 12.64
CA ASN A 30 -19.78 32.94 11.53
C ASN A 30 -18.26 33.16 11.70
N THR A 31 -17.44 32.10 11.64
CA THR A 31 -16.02 32.23 11.30
C THR A 31 -15.55 30.96 10.60
N LYS A 32 -15.21 31.17 9.33
CA LYS A 32 -14.42 30.30 8.46
C LYS A 32 -13.05 29.97 9.09
N ASP A 33 -12.37 29.02 8.47
CA ASP A 33 -10.92 28.78 8.59
C ASP A 33 -10.47 27.90 9.76
N LYS A 34 -10.53 26.58 9.53
CA LYS A 34 -9.44 25.65 9.93
C LYS A 34 -9.53 24.27 9.28
N GLU A 35 -9.95 24.18 8.03
CA GLU A 35 -9.43 23.13 7.15
C GLU A 35 -8.15 23.67 6.52
N LYS A 36 -7.05 23.51 7.26
CA LYS A 36 -5.71 23.69 6.73
C LYS A 36 -5.51 22.54 5.75
N GLN A 37 -5.97 22.77 4.51
CA GLN A 37 -5.54 22.01 3.35
C GLN A 37 -4.03 21.82 3.46
N ILE A 38 -3.64 20.61 3.80
CA ILE A 38 -2.35 20.08 3.38
C ILE A 38 -2.47 20.12 1.87
N ALA A 39 -1.90 21.17 1.26
CA ALA A 39 -1.74 21.28 -0.17
C ALA A 39 -0.74 20.19 -0.60
N LEU A 40 -1.19 18.95 -0.61
CA LEU A 40 -0.53 17.84 -1.28
C LEU A 40 -1.06 17.85 -2.71
N SER A 41 -0.33 18.59 -3.55
CA SER A 41 -0.08 18.34 -4.97
C SER A 41 -1.04 17.41 -5.70
N LYS A 42 -1.66 17.93 -6.77
CA LYS A 42 -2.34 17.18 -7.85
C LYS A 42 -1.72 15.80 -8.04
N GLU A 43 -2.41 14.75 -7.61
CA GLU A 43 -1.98 13.38 -7.85
C GLU A 43 -1.94 13.12 -9.37
N LYS A 44 -0.74 13.03 -9.94
CA LYS A 44 -0.55 12.15 -11.09
C LYS A 44 -0.80 10.74 -10.55
N GLU A 45 -1.68 9.99 -11.22
CA GLU A 45 -2.32 8.77 -10.72
C GLU A 45 -1.37 7.75 -10.03
N ASN A 46 -0.08 7.74 -10.37
CA ASN A 46 0.94 6.82 -9.83
C ASN A 46 2.21 7.51 -9.24
N THR A 47 2.17 8.80 -8.91
CA THR A 47 3.34 9.48 -8.30
C THR A 47 2.98 10.24 -7.03
N LEU A 48 3.96 10.36 -6.15
CA LEU A 48 3.93 11.19 -4.94
C LEU A 48 4.96 12.30 -5.12
N ASP A 49 4.49 13.55 -5.06
CA ASP A 49 5.37 14.71 -4.98
C ASP A 49 5.65 14.99 -3.50
N ILE A 50 6.91 14.87 -3.10
CA ILE A 50 7.33 15.11 -1.72
C ILE A 50 8.34 16.25 -1.66
N ASN A 51 8.36 16.96 -0.55
CA ASN A 51 9.42 17.91 -0.23
C ASN A 51 10.41 17.23 0.72
N VAL A 52 11.69 17.18 0.35
CA VAL A 52 12.79 16.72 1.22
C VAL A 52 13.60 17.92 1.64
N TYR A 53 13.92 18.03 2.93
CA TYR A 53 14.61 19.19 3.50
C TYR A 53 16.07 18.85 3.79
N PHE A 54 16.99 19.69 3.32
CA PHE A 54 18.44 19.55 3.46
C PHE A 54 19.06 20.81 4.06
N GLY A 55 20.30 20.72 4.55
CA GLY A 55 21.05 21.89 4.99
C GLY A 55 21.36 22.83 3.82
N SER A 56 21.24 24.14 4.03
CA SER A 56 21.54 25.16 3.04
C SER A 56 23.05 25.26 2.81
N SER A 57 23.48 25.31 1.55
CA SER A 57 24.90 25.54 1.21
C SER A 57 25.37 26.95 1.57
N ASN A 58 24.44 27.90 1.71
CA ASN A 58 24.74 29.31 1.95
C ASN A 58 24.80 29.66 3.45
N ASN A 59 24.17 28.84 4.30
CA ASN A 59 24.15 29.04 5.75
C ASN A 59 24.01 27.70 6.49
N THR A 60 24.97 27.39 7.37
CA THR A 60 25.04 26.12 8.12
C THR A 60 23.88 25.90 9.09
N THR A 61 23.09 26.92 9.42
CA THR A 61 21.94 26.82 10.34
C THR A 61 20.59 26.84 9.65
N GLU A 62 20.54 26.97 8.32
CA GLU A 62 19.29 27.07 7.57
C GLU A 62 18.95 25.80 6.78
N LEU A 63 17.66 25.55 6.57
CA LEU A 63 17.14 24.45 5.77
C LEU A 63 16.64 24.96 4.41
N SER A 64 16.86 24.15 3.38
CA SER A 64 16.28 24.32 2.04
C SER A 64 15.47 23.08 1.67
N LYS A 65 14.39 23.25 0.89
CA LYS A 65 13.57 22.15 0.40
C LYS A 65 13.92 21.81 -1.04
N GLU A 66 13.90 20.52 -1.37
CA GLU A 66 13.93 19.99 -2.73
C GLU A 66 12.66 19.17 -2.98
N GLU A 67 12.04 19.39 -4.13
CA GLU A 67 10.89 18.60 -4.57
C GLU A 67 11.39 17.30 -5.23
N ARG A 68 10.86 16.16 -4.77
CA ARG A 68 11.16 14.83 -5.32
C ARG A 68 9.87 14.16 -5.75
N VAL A 69 9.94 13.40 -6.85
CA VAL A 69 8.83 12.60 -7.36
C VAL A 69 9.14 11.14 -7.10
N ILE A 70 8.27 10.46 -6.34
CA ILE A 70 8.37 9.02 -6.05
C ILE A 70 7.26 8.29 -6.80
N LYS A 71 7.57 7.17 -7.45
CA LYS A 71 6.55 6.31 -8.06
C LYS A 71 5.91 5.44 -6.98
N LYS A 72 4.58 5.51 -6.83
CA LYS A 72 3.83 4.79 -5.79
C LYS A 72 4.02 3.28 -5.92
N ASP A 73 3.93 2.74 -7.13
CA ASP A 73 4.11 1.31 -7.38
C ASP A 73 5.52 0.82 -7.08
N GLU A 74 6.56 1.61 -7.34
CA GLU A 74 7.94 1.20 -6.99
C GLU A 74 8.14 1.16 -5.48
N LEU A 75 7.61 2.17 -4.77
CA LEU A 75 7.63 2.20 -3.30
C LEU A 75 6.86 1.01 -2.69
N LEU A 76 5.69 0.69 -3.24
CA LEU A 76 4.89 -0.46 -2.81
C LEU A 76 5.59 -1.78 -3.09
N GLY A 77 6.18 -1.93 -4.29
CA GLY A 77 6.92 -3.14 -4.66
C GLY A 77 8.15 -3.38 -3.78
N GLU A 78 8.90 -2.33 -3.47
CA GLU A 78 10.00 -2.38 -2.50
C GLU A 78 9.51 -2.83 -1.12
N ALA A 79 8.40 -2.27 -0.63
CA ALA A 79 7.82 -2.66 0.65
C ALA A 79 7.39 -4.13 0.69
N ILE A 80 6.75 -4.62 -0.37
CA ILE A 80 6.34 -6.03 -0.51
C ILE A 80 7.55 -6.97 -0.42
N ILE A 81 8.62 -6.66 -1.16
CA ILE A 81 9.85 -7.48 -1.14
C ILE A 81 10.49 -7.46 0.25
N ASN A 82 10.54 -6.29 0.90
CA ASN A 82 11.10 -6.19 2.24
C ASN A 82 10.29 -7.00 3.28
N GLU A 83 8.96 -7.06 3.18
CA GLU A 83 8.15 -7.95 4.04
C GLU A 83 8.40 -9.43 3.73
N LEU A 84 8.61 -9.82 2.45
CA LEU A 84 9.01 -11.19 2.11
C LEU A 84 10.39 -11.57 2.68
N ILE A 85 11.35 -10.65 2.64
CA ILE A 85 12.70 -10.82 3.22
C ILE A 85 12.61 -10.98 4.74
N LYS A 86 11.86 -10.09 5.40
CA LYS A 86 11.60 -10.12 6.85
C LYS A 86 10.94 -11.43 7.27
N GLY A 87 10.11 -11.99 6.39
CA GLY A 87 9.47 -13.28 6.56
C GLY A 87 8.17 -13.21 7.37
N PRO A 88 7.51 -14.35 7.54
CA PRO A 88 6.19 -14.39 8.14
C PRO A 88 6.24 -14.18 9.67
N SER A 89 5.09 -13.83 10.25
CA SER A 89 4.96 -13.70 11.70
C SER A 89 5.32 -14.98 12.44
N VAL A 90 5.97 -14.86 13.60
CA VAL A 90 6.38 -15.98 14.47
C VAL A 90 5.21 -16.90 14.86
N LYS A 91 4.00 -16.35 14.95
CA LYS A 91 2.79 -17.11 15.31
C LYS A 91 2.12 -17.79 14.12
N SER A 92 2.58 -17.52 12.89
CA SER A 92 2.03 -18.14 11.69
C SER A 92 2.62 -19.53 11.45
N ASN A 93 1.91 -20.35 10.69
CA ASN A 93 2.36 -21.65 10.21
C ASN A 93 3.05 -21.57 8.82
N LEU A 94 3.58 -20.40 8.47
CA LEU A 94 4.23 -20.12 7.18
C LEU A 94 5.76 -20.24 7.30
N ASN A 95 6.42 -20.54 6.19
CA ASN A 95 7.87 -20.70 6.13
C ASN A 95 8.55 -19.50 5.47
N PHE A 96 9.81 -19.26 5.85
CA PHE A 96 10.69 -18.33 5.12
C PHE A 96 10.94 -18.83 3.70
N VAL A 97 10.80 -17.93 2.73
CA VAL A 97 11.00 -18.23 1.30
C VAL A 97 12.32 -17.70 0.78
N LEU A 98 12.91 -16.71 1.45
CA LEU A 98 14.24 -16.17 1.17
C LEU A 98 15.21 -16.46 2.34
N PRO A 99 16.53 -16.51 2.08
CA PRO A 99 17.54 -16.54 3.14
C PRO A 99 17.43 -15.32 4.06
N LYS A 100 17.64 -15.49 5.36
CA LYS A 100 17.53 -14.40 6.36
C LYS A 100 18.47 -13.23 6.10
N GLU A 101 19.64 -13.51 5.53
CA GLU A 101 20.66 -12.50 5.23
C GLU A 101 20.42 -11.76 3.91
N THR A 102 19.34 -12.07 3.19
CA THR A 102 18.97 -11.41 1.93
C THR A 102 18.75 -9.92 2.17
N LYS A 103 19.32 -9.09 1.29
CA LYS A 103 19.01 -7.65 1.23
C LYS A 103 18.49 -7.32 -0.16
N LEU A 104 17.55 -6.39 -0.22
CA LEU A 104 17.15 -5.74 -1.46
C LEU A 104 18.18 -4.65 -1.79
N LEU A 105 18.85 -4.75 -2.94
CA LEU A 105 19.81 -3.74 -3.41
C LEU A 105 19.11 -2.66 -4.22
N SER A 106 18.17 -3.07 -5.08
CA SER A 106 17.34 -2.15 -5.84
C SER A 106 16.04 -2.79 -6.29
N PHE A 107 15.03 -1.95 -6.44
CA PHE A 107 13.74 -2.28 -7.04
C PHE A 107 13.38 -1.21 -8.06
N SER A 108 12.88 -1.62 -9.23
CA SER A 108 12.37 -0.67 -10.24
C SER A 108 11.33 -1.34 -11.12
N ILE A 109 10.45 -0.54 -11.71
CA ILE A 109 9.45 -1.02 -12.66
C ILE A 109 9.70 -0.34 -14.00
N LYS A 110 9.90 -1.17 -15.04
CA LYS A 110 10.08 -0.72 -16.42
C LYS A 110 9.36 -1.69 -17.35
N ASP A 111 8.56 -1.16 -18.29
CA ASP A 111 7.83 -1.94 -19.29
C ASP A 111 7.04 -3.10 -18.67
N ASN A 112 6.24 -2.77 -17.65
CA ASN A 112 5.45 -3.72 -16.84
C ASN A 112 6.27 -4.86 -16.21
N THR A 113 7.59 -4.72 -16.12
CA THR A 113 8.50 -5.67 -15.52
C THR A 113 9.10 -5.10 -14.25
N ALA A 114 8.93 -5.80 -13.14
CA ALA A 114 9.62 -5.50 -11.89
C ALA A 114 11.02 -6.11 -11.91
N TYR A 115 12.03 -5.28 -11.74
CA TYR A 115 13.42 -5.70 -11.61
C TYR A 115 13.76 -5.70 -10.13
N VAL A 116 13.99 -6.90 -9.59
CA VAL A 116 14.29 -7.13 -8.17
C VAL A 116 15.73 -7.58 -8.08
N ASN A 117 16.60 -6.73 -7.55
CA ASN A 117 18.02 -7.04 -7.39
C ASN A 117 18.32 -7.31 -5.92
N PHE A 118 18.69 -8.53 -5.60
CA PHE A 118 19.06 -8.94 -4.26
C PHE A 118 20.58 -8.91 -4.06
N SER A 119 21.00 -8.89 -2.80
CA SER A 119 22.39 -9.08 -2.41
C SER A 119 22.84 -10.53 -2.61
N LYS A 120 24.16 -10.74 -2.69
CA LYS A 120 24.76 -12.07 -2.90
C LYS A 120 24.33 -13.13 -1.88
N GLU A 121 23.97 -12.72 -0.66
CA GLU A 121 23.50 -13.58 0.42
C GLU A 121 22.17 -14.26 0.08
N ALA A 122 21.40 -13.72 -0.86
CA ALA A 122 20.22 -14.37 -1.39
C ALA A 122 20.57 -15.62 -2.21
N ASN A 123 21.78 -15.72 -2.78
CA ASN A 123 22.16 -16.80 -3.69
C ASN A 123 22.64 -18.04 -2.96
N VAL A 124 21.70 -18.73 -2.32
CA VAL A 124 21.94 -20.05 -1.75
C VAL A 124 21.41 -21.14 -2.67
N SER A 125 22.14 -22.23 -2.84
CA SER A 125 21.65 -23.38 -3.61
C SER A 125 20.37 -23.93 -2.96
N MET A 126 19.29 -24.00 -3.72
CA MET A 126 18.00 -24.50 -3.28
C MET A 126 17.65 -25.80 -4.01
N LYS A 127 16.89 -26.67 -3.35
CA LYS A 127 16.19 -27.76 -4.05
C LYS A 127 15.14 -27.14 -4.97
N SER A 128 14.91 -27.74 -6.14
CA SER A 128 13.92 -27.27 -7.13
C SER A 128 12.56 -26.91 -6.52
N SER A 129 12.02 -27.70 -5.59
CA SER A 129 10.73 -27.39 -4.94
C SER A 129 10.77 -26.13 -4.06
N LYS A 130 11.89 -25.86 -3.38
CA LYS A 130 12.06 -24.66 -2.55
C LYS A 130 12.28 -23.43 -3.42
N GLU A 131 13.05 -23.57 -4.50
CA GLU A 131 13.23 -22.50 -5.50
C GLU A 131 11.89 -22.12 -6.14
N GLU A 132 11.06 -23.11 -6.50
CA GLU A 132 9.73 -22.87 -7.06
C GLU A 132 8.84 -22.07 -6.10
N VAL A 133 8.84 -22.42 -4.81
CA VAL A 133 8.08 -21.69 -3.78
C VAL A 133 8.62 -20.26 -3.65
N CYS A 134 9.95 -20.07 -3.64
CA CYS A 134 10.57 -18.75 -3.58
C CYS A 134 10.14 -17.87 -4.77
N LEU A 135 10.25 -18.40 -5.99
CA LEU A 135 9.84 -17.72 -7.23
C LEU A 135 8.36 -17.36 -7.20
N LYS A 136 7.50 -18.32 -6.83
CA LYS A 136 6.05 -18.09 -6.73
C LYS A 136 5.72 -17.02 -5.71
N SER A 137 6.34 -17.03 -4.53
CA SER A 137 6.09 -16.02 -3.50
C SER A 137 6.42 -14.61 -4.01
N ILE A 138 7.59 -14.42 -4.63
CA ILE A 138 7.99 -13.12 -5.18
C ILE A 138 7.04 -12.69 -6.30
N ILE A 139 6.81 -13.56 -7.29
CA ILE A 139 6.03 -13.23 -8.48
C ILE A 139 4.57 -12.97 -8.11
N PHE A 140 3.97 -13.79 -7.25
CA PHE A 140 2.57 -13.64 -6.88
C PHE A 140 2.33 -12.35 -6.11
N SER A 141 3.20 -12.02 -5.13
CA SER A 141 3.06 -10.79 -4.35
C SER A 141 3.29 -9.54 -5.20
N LEU A 142 4.29 -9.52 -6.09
CA LEU A 142 4.50 -8.37 -6.96
C LEU A 142 3.41 -8.20 -8.03
N SER A 143 2.80 -9.29 -8.49
CA SER A 143 1.69 -9.25 -9.45
C SER A 143 0.39 -8.69 -8.85
N GLU A 144 0.33 -8.41 -7.54
CA GLU A 144 -0.80 -7.67 -6.94
C GLU A 144 -0.77 -6.18 -7.30
N ILE A 145 0.39 -5.67 -7.72
CA ILE A 145 0.53 -4.31 -8.26
C ILE A 145 0.13 -4.35 -9.74
N SER A 146 -0.93 -3.62 -10.10
CA SER A 146 -1.56 -3.69 -11.44
C SER A 146 -0.63 -3.34 -12.60
N SER A 147 0.41 -2.53 -12.35
CA SER A 147 1.42 -2.18 -13.35
C SER A 147 2.46 -3.27 -13.59
N ILE A 148 2.54 -4.31 -12.75
CA ILE A 148 3.52 -5.40 -12.84
C ILE A 148 2.89 -6.64 -13.46
N GLN A 149 3.41 -7.06 -14.61
CA GLN A 149 3.03 -8.30 -15.30
C GLN A 149 4.14 -9.36 -15.26
N LYS A 150 5.40 -8.91 -15.18
CA LYS A 150 6.60 -9.74 -15.23
C LYS A 150 7.53 -9.40 -14.08
N VAL A 151 8.32 -10.37 -13.65
CA VAL A 151 9.38 -10.16 -12.66
C VAL A 151 10.70 -10.68 -13.19
N LYS A 152 11.73 -9.84 -13.14
CA LYS A 152 13.12 -10.19 -13.38
C LYS A 152 13.86 -10.17 -12.05
N ILE A 153 14.48 -11.30 -11.72
CA ILE A 153 15.27 -11.45 -10.50
C ILE A 153 16.76 -11.35 -10.88
N LEU A 154 17.49 -10.56 -10.10
CA LEU A 154 18.93 -10.42 -10.18
C LEU A 154 19.54 -10.62 -8.79
N ILE A 155 20.78 -11.05 -8.76
CA ILE A 155 21.62 -11.10 -7.56
C ILE A 155 22.92 -10.38 -7.90
N ASP A 156 23.23 -9.32 -7.15
CA ASP A 156 24.43 -8.51 -7.36
C ASP A 156 24.54 -8.02 -8.83
N ASN A 157 23.40 -7.57 -9.37
CA ASN A 157 23.22 -7.15 -10.77
C ASN A 157 23.47 -8.24 -11.83
N LYS A 158 23.50 -9.51 -11.44
CA LYS A 158 23.68 -10.67 -12.33
C LYS A 158 22.45 -11.57 -12.31
N ASP A 159 22.21 -12.29 -13.40
CA ASP A 159 21.02 -13.13 -13.60
C ASP A 159 21.34 -14.58 -13.98
N THR A 160 22.57 -15.02 -13.72
CA THR A 160 23.07 -16.36 -14.04
C THR A 160 23.37 -17.17 -12.78
N ASN A 161 23.14 -18.49 -12.82
CA ASN A 161 23.46 -19.43 -11.73
C ASN A 161 22.83 -19.02 -10.38
N LEU A 162 21.55 -18.65 -10.42
CA LEU A 162 20.81 -18.26 -9.23
C LEU A 162 20.17 -19.51 -8.60
N TRP A 163 20.19 -19.58 -7.27
CA TRP A 163 19.42 -20.54 -6.45
C TRP A 163 19.59 -22.03 -6.76
N GLY A 164 20.69 -22.42 -7.41
CA GLY A 164 20.95 -23.81 -7.81
C GLY A 164 20.57 -24.11 -9.25
N ASP A 165 20.19 -23.09 -10.03
CA ASP A 165 19.98 -23.14 -11.47
C ASP A 165 18.89 -24.14 -11.91
N ASN A 166 17.89 -24.41 -11.06
CA ASN A 166 16.79 -25.32 -11.42
C ASN A 166 15.75 -24.65 -12.34
N PHE A 167 15.71 -23.32 -12.41
CA PHE A 167 14.84 -22.55 -13.30
C PHE A 167 15.64 -21.60 -14.20
N ASP A 168 15.19 -21.40 -15.43
CA ASP A 168 15.73 -20.40 -16.35
C ASP A 168 15.23 -19.00 -15.97
N LEU A 169 16.07 -18.29 -15.21
CA LEU A 169 15.83 -16.90 -14.78
C LEU A 169 16.49 -15.88 -15.72
N SER A 170 17.00 -16.29 -16.89
CA SER A 170 17.60 -15.38 -17.87
C SER A 170 16.58 -14.40 -18.47
N LYS A 171 15.29 -14.75 -18.43
CA LYS A 171 14.18 -13.91 -18.90
C LYS A 171 13.26 -13.52 -17.74
N PRO A 172 12.57 -12.38 -17.83
CA PRO A 172 11.49 -12.06 -16.90
C PRO A 172 10.39 -13.13 -16.92
N LEU A 173 9.84 -13.47 -15.75
CA LEU A 173 8.83 -14.49 -15.60
C LEU A 173 7.45 -13.89 -15.32
N GLU A 174 6.42 -14.51 -15.87
CA GLU A 174 5.02 -14.20 -15.60
C GLU A 174 4.45 -15.21 -14.61
N LYS A 175 3.39 -14.82 -13.89
CA LYS A 175 2.72 -15.65 -12.89
C LYS A 175 2.30 -17.05 -13.39
N ASN A 176 1.83 -17.13 -14.63
CA ASN A 176 1.35 -18.35 -15.29
C ASN A 176 2.45 -19.15 -16.02
N THR A 177 3.65 -18.58 -16.20
CA THR A 177 4.74 -19.22 -16.99
C THR A 177 5.87 -19.77 -16.13
N ILE A 178 5.82 -19.63 -14.80
CA ILE A 178 6.88 -20.09 -13.88
C ILE A 178 7.29 -21.54 -14.13
N LEU A 179 6.32 -22.45 -14.34
CA LEU A 179 6.60 -23.87 -14.56
C LEU A 179 7.29 -24.15 -15.91
N ASN A 180 7.09 -23.28 -16.91
CA ASN A 180 7.74 -23.41 -18.21
C ASN A 180 9.24 -23.06 -18.14
N ALA A 181 9.65 -22.32 -17.11
CA ALA A 181 11.05 -21.98 -16.87
C ALA A 181 11.82 -23.09 -16.15
N LYS A 182 11.17 -24.15 -15.66
CA LYS A 182 11.86 -25.24 -14.98
C LYS A 182 12.81 -25.97 -15.94
N LYS A 183 14.09 -26.07 -15.58
CA LYS A 183 15.08 -26.83 -16.36
C LYS A 183 14.86 -28.34 -16.13
N LYS A 184 15.04 -29.13 -17.20
CA LYS A 184 14.91 -30.59 -17.17
C LYS A 184 16.16 -31.24 -16.60
#